data_AF-A0A7H4MPS4-F1
#
_entry.id   AF-A0A7H4MPS4-F1
#
_cell.length_a   1.000
_cell.length_b   1.000
_cell.length_c   1.000
_cell.angle_alpha   90.00
_cell.angle_beta   90.00
_cell.angle_gamma   90.00
#
_symmetry.space_group_name_H-M   'P 1'
#
loop_
_entity.id
_entity.type
_entity.pdbx_description
1 polymer ?
#
loop_
_entity_poly.entity_id
_entity_poly.type
_entity_poly.pdbx_seq_one_letter_code
_entity_poly.pdbx_strand_id
1 'polypeptide(L)' 'MPVLPTPELATLLHISAKDPIIRMQTQAIDEHHQPIDYSILYTNMFEFQVKYYLPRQTASGLPASKTGQ' A
#
# COMPACT_ATOMS: atom_id res chain seq x y z
N MET A 1 5.20 13.39 -7.62
CA MET A 1 4.08 14.09 -8.31
C MET A 1 2.82 13.28 -8.08
N PRO A 2 1.64 13.91 -7.87
CA PRO A 2 0.37 13.19 -7.84
C PRO A 2 0.14 12.48 -9.19
N VAL A 3 -0.44 11.28 -9.15
CA VAL A 3 -0.80 10.53 -10.35
C VAL A 3 -2.17 10.99 -10.79
N LEU A 4 -2.30 11.44 -12.05
CA LEU A 4 -3.59 11.76 -12.64
C LEU A 4 -4.14 10.54 -13.40
N PRO A 5 -5.45 10.30 -13.36
CA PRO A 5 -6.07 9.20 -14.10
C PRO A 5 -6.13 9.49 -15.60
N THR A 6 -6.14 8.43 -16.40
CA THR A 6 -6.63 8.50 -17.79
C THR A 6 -8.13 8.82 -17.81
N PRO A 7 -8.69 9.38 -18.90
CA PRO A 7 -10.13 9.67 -19.00
C PRO A 7 -11.05 8.47 -18.73
N GLU A 8 -10.65 7.27 -19.19
CA GLU A 8 -11.39 6.02 -18.96
C GLU A 8 -11.43 5.65 -17.47
N LEU A 9 -10.26 5.69 -16.82
CA LEU A 9 -10.15 5.43 -15.39
C LEU A 9 -10.88 6.47 -14.53
N ALA A 10 -10.84 7.75 -14.90
CA ALA A 10 -11.60 8.80 -14.21
C ALA A 10 -13.11 8.53 -14.27
N THR A 11 -13.59 8.05 -15.43
CA THR A 11 -14.98 7.65 -15.64
C THR A 11 -15.35 6.45 -14.75
N LEU A 12 -14.50 5.44 -14.70
CA LEU A 12 -14.71 4.23 -13.90
C LEU A 12 -14.69 4.51 -12.38
N LEU A 13 -13.90 5.49 -11.96
CA LEU A 13 -13.79 5.93 -10.56
C LEU A 13 -14.76 7.06 -10.20
N HIS A 14 -15.60 7.52 -11.14
CA HIS A 14 -16.55 8.62 -10.94
C HIS A 14 -15.92 9.92 -10.40
N ILE A 15 -14.75 10.30 -10.91
CA ILE A 15 -14.01 11.52 -10.56
C ILE A 15 -13.65 12.36 -11.80
N SER A 16 -13.18 13.58 -11.61
CA SER A 16 -12.61 14.37 -12.70
C SER A 16 -11.25 13.80 -13.12
N ALA A 17 -10.92 13.89 -14.41
CA ALA A 17 -9.57 13.58 -14.90
C ALA A 17 -8.48 14.53 -14.35
N LYS A 18 -8.90 15.63 -13.70
CA LYS A 18 -8.01 16.58 -13.02
C LYS A 18 -7.80 16.22 -11.54
N ASP A 19 -8.60 15.32 -10.99
CA ASP A 19 -8.48 14.89 -9.61
C ASP A 19 -7.38 13.81 -9.51
N PRO A 20 -6.47 13.89 -8.53
CA PRO A 20 -5.48 12.85 -8.31
C PRO A 20 -6.10 11.50 -7.95
N ILE A 21 -5.39 10.44 -8.29
CA ILE A 21 -5.69 9.09 -7.83
C ILE A 21 -4.52 8.50 -7.04
N ILE A 22 -4.82 7.47 -6.25
CA ILE A 22 -3.80 6.64 -5.63
C ILE A 22 -3.63 5.40 -6.50
N ARG A 23 -2.39 5.14 -6.94
CA ARG A 23 -1.99 3.92 -7.63
C ARG A 23 -1.16 3.08 -6.67
N MET A 24 -1.74 2.00 -6.16
CA MET A 24 -1.06 1.06 -5.27
C MET A 24 -0.58 -0.14 -6.07
N GLN A 25 0.70 -0.48 -5.94
CA GLN A 25 1.26 -1.71 -6.49
C GLN A 25 1.56 -2.63 -5.32
N THR A 26 1.07 -3.87 -5.41
CA THR A 26 1.28 -4.87 -4.38
C THR A 26 1.89 -6.12 -5.00
N GLN A 27 2.91 -6.65 -4.33
CA GLN A 27 3.55 -7.91 -4.64
C GLN A 27 3.38 -8.80 -3.41
N ALA A 28 2.57 -9.84 -3.54
CA ALA A 28 2.53 -10.88 -2.53
C ALA A 28 3.73 -11.81 -2.73
N ILE A 29 4.35 -12.20 -1.62
CA ILE A 29 5.47 -13.16 -1.58
C ILE A 29 5.15 -14.28 -0.59
N ASP A 30 5.67 -15.46 -0.83
CA ASP A 30 5.57 -16.60 0.10
C ASP A 30 6.69 -16.59 1.17
N GLU A 31 6.72 -17.64 2.00
CA GLU A 31 7.73 -17.84 3.05
C GLU A 31 9.16 -17.98 2.50
N HIS A 32 9.31 -18.41 1.25
CA HIS A 32 10.58 -18.53 0.53
C HIS A 32 10.93 -17.27 -0.27
N HIS A 33 10.22 -16.17 0.00
CA HIS A 33 10.36 -14.88 -0.68
C HIS A 33 10.09 -14.95 -2.19
N GLN A 34 9.35 -15.97 -2.64
CA GLN A 34 8.98 -16.10 -4.04
C GLN A 34 7.71 -15.28 -4.31
N PRO A 35 7.68 -14.50 -5.40
CA PRO A 35 6.47 -13.82 -5.88
C PRO A 35 5.32 -14.81 -6.12
N ILE A 36 4.15 -14.55 -5.52
CA ILE A 36 2.95 -15.38 -5.72
C ILE A 36 1.83 -14.65 -6.45
N ASP A 37 1.72 -13.34 -6.28
CA ASP A 37 0.70 -12.53 -6.95
C ASP A 37 1.16 -11.08 -7.11
N TYR A 38 0.77 -10.45 -8.21
CA TYR A 38 1.03 -9.06 -8.47
C TYR A 38 -0.26 -8.36 -8.88
N SER A 39 -0.58 -7.26 -8.19
CA SER A 39 -1.74 -6.45 -8.54
C SER A 39 -1.46 -4.96 -8.51
N ILE A 40 -2.26 -4.24 -9.30
CA ILE A 40 -2.27 -2.79 -9.35
C ILE A 40 -3.69 -2.34 -9.03
N LEU A 41 -3.82 -1.58 -7.94
CA LEU A 41 -5.08 -0.98 -7.53
C LEU A 41 -5.06 0.51 -7.82
N TYR A 42 -6.10 1.00 -8.49
CA TYR A 42 -6.34 2.42 -8.69
C TYR A 42 -7.54 2.83 -7.83
N THR A 43 -7.36 3.87 -7.02
CA THR A 43 -8.36 4.26 -6.02
C THR A 43 -8.61 5.76 -6.06
N ASN A 44 -9.88 6.12 -5.88
CA ASN A 44 -10.34 7.49 -5.66
C ASN A 44 -9.76 8.03 -4.34
N MET A 45 -9.00 9.13 -4.42
CA MET A 45 -8.34 9.72 -3.25
C MET A 45 -9.30 10.27 -2.19
N PHE A 46 -10.56 10.57 -2.55
CA PHE A 46 -11.54 11.15 -1.62
C PHE A 46 -12.16 10.10 -0.70
N GLU A 47 -12.19 8.83 -1.13
CA GLU A 47 -12.84 7.74 -0.42
C GLU A 47 -11.87 6.95 0.46
N PHE A 48 -10.57 6.97 0.14
CA PHE A 48 -9.57 6.16 0.82
C PHE A 48 -8.45 6.99 1.47
N GLN A 49 -8.46 7.01 2.81
CA GLN A 49 -7.34 7.51 3.60
C GLN A 49 -6.34 6.39 3.87
N VAL A 50 -5.19 6.42 3.20
CA VAL A 50 -4.10 5.49 3.49
C VAL A 50 -3.43 5.90 4.80
N LYS A 51 -3.39 4.99 5.78
CA LYS A 51 -2.73 5.18 7.08
C LYS A 51 -1.65 4.12 7.26
N TYR A 52 -0.45 4.55 7.60
CA TYR A 52 0.66 3.67 7.90
C TYR A 52 1.00 3.73 9.39
N TYR A 53 1.20 2.57 9.99
CA TYR A 53 1.79 2.46 11.31
C TYR A 53 3.26 2.09 11.13
N LEU A 54 4.14 2.98 11.53
CA LEU A 54 5.56 2.67 11.62
C LEU A 54 5.80 2.03 12.99
N PRO A 55 6.25 0.76 13.06
CA PRO A 55 6.64 0.19 14.32
C PRO A 55 7.74 1.07 14.91
N ARG A 56 7.58 1.46 16.17
CA ARG A 56 8.68 2.11 16.91
C ARG A 56 9.86 1.14 16.85
N GLN A 57 10.98 1.58 16.30
CA GLN A 57 12.22 0.83 16.40
C GLN A 57 12.44 0.57 17.89
N THR A 58 12.36 -0.68 18.33
CA THR A 58 12.97 -1.03 19.60
C THR A 58 14.44 -0.70 19.41
N ALA A 59 14.93 0.27 20.18
CA ALA A 59 16.33 0.65 20.17
C ALA A 59 17.17 -0.64 20.14
N SER A 60 18.04 -0.69 19.14
CA SER A 60 19.07 -1.70 18.93
C SER A 60 19.48 -2.48 20.20
N GLY A 61 19.37 -3.81 20.15
CA GLY A 61 20.45 -4.64 20.71
C GLY A 61 20.19 -5.58 21.89
N LEU A 62 18.97 -6.02 22.20
CA LEU A 62 18.80 -7.13 23.16
C LEU A 62 17.90 -8.23 22.56
N PRO A 63 18.36 -9.50 22.50
CA PRO A 63 17.50 -10.59 22.11
C PRO A 63 16.37 -10.69 23.14
N ALA A 64 15.13 -10.73 22.66
CA ALA A 64 13.98 -11.06 23.50
C ALA A 64 14.24 -12.43 24.11
N SER A 65 14.60 -12.48 25.40
CA SER A 65 14.69 -13.75 26.11
C SER A 65 13.29 -14.35 26.10
N LYS A 66 13.13 -15.46 25.39
CA LYS A 66 12.01 -16.37 25.62
C LYS A 66 12.16 -16.90 27.05
N THR A 67 11.54 -16.24 28.02
CA THR A 67 11.23 -16.90 29.29
C THR A 67 9.95 -17.68 29.08
N GLY A 68 10.11 -18.99 28.88
CA GLY A 68 9.07 -19.95 29.17
C GLY A 68 8.94 -20.12 30.68
N GLN A 69 7.70 -20.17 31.16
CA GLN A 69 7.14 -21.21 32.01
C GLN A 69 5.62 -21.10 31.97
#